data_AF-A0A559QML7-F1
#
_entry.id   AF-A0A559QML7-F1
#
_cell.length_a   1.000
_cell.length_b   1.000
_cell.length_c   1.000
_cell.angle_alpha   90.00
_cell.angle_beta   90.00
_cell.angle_gamma   90.00
#
_symmetry.space_group_name_H-M   'P 1'
#
loop_
_entity.id
_entity.type
_entity.pdbx_description
1 polymer ?
#
loop_
_entity_poly.entity_id
_entity_poly.type
_entity_poly.pdbx_seq_one_letter_code
_entity_poly.pdbx_strand_id
1 'polypeptide(L)' 'MDLSFQFSSLGDFFTMSGHGSYVWACYIITVAGIAYLAAGPMLARRKFIAQQKALQKRQSY' A
#
# COMPACT_ATOMS: atom_id res chain seq x y z
N MET A 1 -29.20 -16.59 -8.17
CA MET A 1 -28.41 -15.36 -8.35
C MET A 1 -27.24 -15.73 -9.23
N ASP A 2 -27.29 -15.37 -10.51
CA ASP A 2 -26.14 -15.53 -11.41
C ASP A 2 -25.08 -14.50 -11.02
N LEU A 3 -23.89 -14.96 -10.61
CA LEU A 3 -22.70 -14.12 -10.55
C LEU A 3 -22.13 -14.01 -11.97
N SER A 4 -22.76 -13.19 -12.81
CA SER A 4 -22.20 -12.89 -14.12
C SER A 4 -20.99 -11.96 -13.94
N PHE A 5 -19.83 -12.43 -14.36
CA PHE A 5 -18.68 -11.55 -14.53
C PHE A 5 -19.02 -10.52 -15.61
N GLN A 6 -19.12 -9.25 -15.24
CA GLN A 6 -19.46 -8.15 -16.17
C GLN A 6 -18.36 -7.85 -17.20
N PHE A 7 -17.25 -8.60 -17.19
CA PHE A 7 -16.10 -8.39 -18.07
C PHE A 7 -15.84 -9.64 -18.90
N SER A 8 -15.74 -9.47 -20.22
CA SER A 8 -15.53 -10.58 -21.16
C SER A 8 -14.08 -11.09 -21.16
N SER A 9 -13.14 -10.26 -20.71
CA SER A 9 -11.71 -10.59 -20.64
C SER A 9 -10.95 -9.78 -19.59
N LEU A 10 -9.77 -10.24 -19.19
CA LEU A 10 -8.84 -9.45 -18.37
C LEU A 10 -8.44 -8.14 -19.06
N GLY A 11 -8.42 -8.10 -20.40
CA GLY A 11 -8.17 -6.88 -21.18
C GLY A 11 -9.27 -5.84 -20.96
N ASP A 12 -10.54 -6.24 -21.03
CA ASP A 12 -11.69 -5.33 -20.80
C ASP A 12 -11.73 -4.80 -19.36
N PHE A 13 -11.22 -5.59 -18.41
CA PHE A 13 -11.06 -5.15 -17.02
C PHE A 13 -9.98 -4.07 -16.88
N PHE A 14 -8.84 -4.18 -17.58
CA PHE A 14 -7.81 -3.15 -17.56
C PHE A 14 -8.17 -1.92 -18.38
N THR A 15 -8.92 -2.09 -19.47
CA THR A 15 -9.29 -1.01 -20.37
C THR A 15 -10.58 -0.31 -19.94
N MET A 16 -11.42 -0.93 -19.08
CA MET A 16 -12.70 -0.40 -18.57
C MET A 16 -13.41 0.50 -19.61
N SER A 17 -13.82 -0.10 -20.73
CA SER A 17 -14.55 0.61 -21.80
C SER A 17 -13.85 1.90 -22.31
N GLY A 18 -12.52 1.96 -22.28
CA GLY A 18 -11.70 3.08 -22.76
C GLY A 18 -11.19 4.05 -21.69
N HIS A 19 -11.63 3.92 -20.43
CA HIS A 19 -11.21 4.80 -19.32
C HIS A 19 -10.22 4.16 -18.34
N GLY A 20 -9.76 2.94 -18.62
CA GLY A 20 -8.88 2.19 -17.74
C GLY A 20 -7.61 2.93 -17.31
N SER A 21 -6.96 3.66 -18.22
CA SER A 21 -5.75 4.42 -17.91
C SER A 21 -5.97 5.48 -16.82
N TYR A 22 -7.10 6.18 -16.85
CA TYR A 22 -7.46 7.18 -15.82
C TYR A 22 -7.74 6.52 -14.47
N VAL A 23 -8.53 5.44 -14.48
CA VAL A 23 -8.88 4.71 -13.25
C VAL A 23 -7.61 4.18 -12.58
N TRP A 24 -6.75 3.50 -13.32
CA TRP A 24 -5.49 2.99 -12.78
C TRP A 24 -4.55 4.10 -12.32
N ALA A 25 -4.50 5.25 -13.00
CA ALA A 25 -3.72 6.39 -12.54
C ALA A 25 -4.23 6.91 -11.17
N CYS A 26 -5.54 7.05 -11.00
CA CYS A 26 -6.14 7.41 -9.70
C CYS A 26 -5.79 6.40 -8.61
N TYR A 27 -5.96 5.09 -8.89
CA TYR A 27 -5.59 4.03 -7.94
C TYR A 27 -4.11 4.09 -7.55
N ILE A 28 -3.21 4.24 -8.52
CA ILE A 28 -1.76 4.34 -8.28
C ILE A 28 -1.45 5.53 -7.37
N ILE A 29 -2.00 6.71 -7.67
CA ILE A 29 -1.75 7.92 -6.88
C ILE A 29 -2.28 7.76 -5.45
N THR A 30 -3.50 7.23 -5.30
CA THR A 30 -4.09 7.01 -3.98
C THR A 30 -3.28 6.00 -3.16
N VAL A 31 -2.94 4.85 -3.76
CA VAL A 31 -2.14 3.81 -3.09
C VAL A 31 -0.75 4.35 -2.74
N ALA A 32 -0.12 5.11 -3.63
CA ALA A 32 1.17 5.74 -3.37
C ALA A 32 1.11 6.74 -2.21
N GLY A 33 0.05 7.57 -2.14
CA GLY A 33 -0.16 8.51 -1.03
C GLY A 33 -0.34 7.80 0.31
N ILE A 34 -1.15 6.73 0.34
CA ILE A 34 -1.33 5.91 1.55
C ILE A 34 -0.02 5.23 1.95
N ALA A 35 0.70 4.63 0.99
CA ALA A 35 1.97 3.98 1.24
C ALA A 35 3.02 4.96 1.78
N TYR A 36 3.07 6.16 1.23
CA TYR A 36 3.94 7.24 1.71
C TYR A 36 3.61 7.61 3.17
N LEU A 37 2.33 7.83 3.47
CA LEU A 37 1.88 8.16 4.82
C LEU A 37 2.17 7.01 5.81
N ALA A 38 1.99 5.76 5.39
CA ALA A 38 2.27 4.58 6.20
C ALA A 38 3.78 4.33 6.40
N ALA A 39 4.62 4.72 5.44
CA ALA A 39 6.06 4.54 5.53
C ALA A 39 6.69 5.35 6.67
N GLY A 40 6.20 6.56 6.92
CA GLY A 40 6.64 7.43 8.03
C GLY A 40 6.64 6.75 9.40
N PRO A 41 5.47 6.32 9.92
CA PRO A 41 5.38 5.65 11.21
C PRO A 41 6.11 4.30 11.22
N MET A 42 6.16 3.56 10.11
CA MET A 42 6.93 2.30 10.04
C MET A 42 8.43 2.54 10.25
N LEU A 43 9.00 3.55 9.58
CA LEU A 43 10.40 3.91 9.74
C LEU A 43 10.70 4.44 11.15
N ALA A 44 9.83 5.29 11.69
CA ALA A 44 9.95 5.82 13.05
C ALA A 44 9.90 4.69 14.09
N ARG A 45 8.96 3.75 13.96
CA ARG A 45 8.83 2.58 14.83
C ARG A 45 10.09 1.71 14.81
N ARG A 46 10.69 1.47 13.64
CA ARG A 46 11.94 0.71 13.53
C ARG A 46 13.08 1.39 14.28
N LYS A 47 13.22 2.72 14.14
CA LYS A 47 14.23 3.50 14.87
C LYS A 47 14.00 3.46 16.38
N PHE A 48 12.76 3.65 16.82
CA PHE A 48 12.40 3.63 18.23
C PHE A 48 12.72 2.28 18.89
N ILE A 49 12.32 1.17 18.26
CA ILE A 49 12.62 -0.18 18.77
C ILE A 49 14.14 -0.44 18.84
N ALA A 50 14.90 0.00 17.84
CA ALA A 50 16.35 -0.15 17.85
C ALA A 50 17.00 0.62 19.01
N GLN A 51 16.53 1.85 19.29
CA GLN A 51 16.98 2.64 20.42
C GLN A 51 16.63 1.97 21.77
N GLN A 52 15.40 1.47 21.93
CA GLN A 52 14.99 0.78 23.15
C GLN A 52 15.83 -0.47 23.43
N LYS A 53 16.12 -1.29 22.40
CA LYS A 53 17.01 -2.45 22.55
C LYS A 53 18.43 -2.06 22.98
N ALA A 54 18.96 -0.96 22.44
CA ALA A 54 20.28 -0.48 22.81
C ALA A 54 20.33 0.01 24.27
N LEU A 55 19.27 0.66 24.75
CA LEU A 55 19.14 1.11 26.14
C LEU A 55 18.99 -0.07 27.11
N GLN A 56 18.15 -1.05 26.79
CA GLN A 56 17.97 -2.26 27.61
C GLN A 56 19.29 -3.00 27.84
N LYS A 57 20.13 -3.11 26.79
CA LYS A 57 21.45 -3.74 26.89
C LYS A 57 22.40 -3.01 27.86
N ARG A 58 22.26 -1.69 28.02
CA ARG A 58 23.07 -0.89 28.94
C ARG A 58 22.60 -0.98 30.39
N GLN A 59 21.30 -1.19 30.63
CA GLN A 59 20.74 -1.30 31.98
C GLN A 59 20.88 -2.70 32.59
N SER A 60 21.20 -3.71 31.78
CA SER A 60 21.39 -5.10 32.24
C SER A 60 22.85 -5.43 32.61
N TYR A 61 23.72 -4.43 32.69
CA TYR A 61 25.11 -4.53 33.13
C TYR A 61 25.28 -3.68 34.40
#